data_AF-A0A952KCE5-F1
#
_entry.id   AF-A0A952KCE5-F1
#
_cell.length_a   1.000
_cell.length_b   1.000
_cell.length_c   1.000
_cell.angle_alpha   90.00
_cell.angle_beta   90.00
_cell.angle_gamma   90.00
#
_symmetry.space_group_name_H-M   'P 1'
#
loop_
_entity.id
_entity.type
_entity.pdbx_description
1 polymer ?
#
loop_
_entity_poly.entity_id
_entity_poly.type
_entity_poly.pdbx_seq_one_letter_code
_entity_poly.pdbx_strand_id
1 'polypeptide(L)' 'AWQGNLFVGSLKFGYLDRIELSAPYSGKVMRESKLLADLGERIRDVKQGPDGLLYVLTDNSNGKLIRLLPGR' A
#
# COMPACT_ATOMS: atom_id res chain seq x y z
N ALA A 1 -7.70 -6.22 10.18
CA ALA A 1 -7.13 -6.66 8.89
C ALA A 1 -5.98 -5.72 8.55
N TRP A 2 -4.82 -6.23 8.09
CA TRP A 2 -3.59 -5.51 7.72
C TRP A 2 -2.55 -5.22 8.83
N GLN A 3 -2.87 -5.41 10.12
CA GLN A 3 -1.87 -5.26 11.19
C GLN A 3 -0.66 -6.18 10.94
N GLY A 4 0.56 -5.64 11.07
CA GLY A 4 1.79 -6.40 10.91
C GLY A 4 2.25 -6.63 9.47
N ASN A 5 1.47 -6.22 8.46
CA ASN A 5 1.86 -6.32 7.05
C ASN A 5 2.74 -5.13 6.62
N LEU A 6 3.51 -5.33 5.56
CA LEU A 6 4.27 -4.26 4.91
C LEU A 6 3.54 -3.79 3.65
N PHE A 7 3.71 -2.50 3.34
CA PHE A 7 3.13 -1.85 2.18
C PHE A 7 4.23 -1.14 1.39
N VAL A 8 4.29 -1.41 0.09
CA VAL A 8 5.34 -0.87 -0.79
C VAL A 8 4.71 -0.27 -2.04
N GLY A 9 4.99 1.01 -2.29
CA GLY A 9 4.58 1.69 -3.51
C GLY A 9 5.43 1.27 -4.72
N SER A 10 4.80 1.04 -5.87
CA SER A 10 5.48 0.76 -7.12
C SER A 10 5.29 1.89 -8.13
N LEU A 11 6.37 2.62 -8.40
CA LEU A 11 6.36 3.70 -9.39
C LEU A 11 6.20 3.17 -10.82
N LYS A 12 7.02 2.19 -11.22
CA LYS A 12 7.02 1.70 -12.61
C LYS A 12 5.73 0.93 -12.95
N PHE A 13 5.23 0.13 -12.02
CA PHE A 13 4.10 -0.77 -12.28
C PHE A 13 2.76 -0.23 -11.78
N GLY A 14 2.74 0.86 -11.01
CA GLY A 14 1.50 1.56 -10.66
C GLY A 14 0.57 0.80 -9.72
N TYR A 15 1.13 0.07 -8.75
CA TYR A 15 0.34 -0.60 -7.71
C TYR A 15 0.91 -0.35 -6.31
N LEU A 16 0.08 -0.58 -5.30
CA LEU A 16 0.49 -0.68 -3.91
C LEU A 16 0.58 -2.17 -3.56
N ASP A 17 1.77 -2.67 -3.26
CA ASP A 17 1.93 -4.06 -2.86
C ASP A 17 1.71 -4.23 -1.36
N ARG A 18 0.86 -5.19 -1.00
CA ARG A 18 0.67 -5.64 0.38
C ARG A 18 1.42 -6.95 0.56
N ILE A 19 2.42 -6.91 1.43
CA ILE A 19 3.25 -8.06 1.78
C ILE A 19 2.82 -8.57 3.16
N GLU A 20 2.31 -9.79 3.20
CA GLU A 20 1.92 -10.48 4.43
C GLU A 20 3.11 -11.28 4.96
N LEU A 21 3.44 -11.07 6.24
CA LEU A 21 4.58 -11.68 6.90
C LEU A 21 4.13 -12.81 7.83
N SER A 22 5.04 -13.76 8.10
CA SER A 22 4.77 -14.90 8.99
C SER A 22 4.55 -14.50 10.46
N ALA A 23 5.06 -13.33 10.85
CA ALA A 23 4.81 -12.71 12.14
C ALA A 23 4.59 -11.19 11.94
N PRO A 24 3.89 -10.48 12.85
CA PRO A 24 3.72 -9.04 12.70
C PRO A 24 5.06 -8.32 12.59
N TYR A 25 5.23 -7.55 11.52
CA TYR A 25 6.41 -6.72 11.27
C TYR A 25 7.73 -7.52 11.11
N SER A 26 7.69 -8.85 11.03
CA SER A 26 8.91 -9.68 10.98
C SER A 26 8.70 -11.09 10.38
N GLY A 27 9.81 -11.75 10.02
CA GLY A 27 9.78 -13.11 9.50
C GLY A 27 9.74 -13.19 7.97
N LYS A 28 9.19 -14.29 7.45
CA LYS A 28 9.19 -14.59 6.02
C LYS A 28 7.96 -14.00 5.32
N VAL A 29 8.11 -13.68 4.03
CA VAL A 29 6.98 -13.33 3.15
C VAL A 29 6.11 -14.57 2.94
N MET A 30 4.83 -14.44 3.26
CA MET A 30 3.82 -15.50 3.11
C MET A 30 2.95 -15.28 1.87
N ARG A 31 2.67 -14.01 1.53
CA ARG A 31 1.83 -13.63 0.39
C ARG A 31 2.12 -12.18 -0.04
N GLU A 32 2.04 -11.94 -1.33
CA GLU A 32 2.03 -10.60 -1.93
C GLU A 32 0.67 -10.35 -2.60
N SER A 33 0.21 -9.11 -2.61
CA SER A 33 -1.10 -8.75 -3.17
C SER A 33 -1.05 -7.32 -3.71
N LYS A 34 -1.19 -7.22 -5.03
CA LYS A 34 -1.18 -5.94 -5.75
C LYS A 34 -2.53 -5.25 -5.58
N LEU A 35 -2.55 -4.20 -4.79
CA LEU A 35 -3.68 -3.31 -4.59
C LEU A 35 -3.59 -2.13 -5.56
N LEU A 36 -4.73 -1.53 -5.90
CA LEU A 36 -4.83 -0.33 -6.74
C LEU A 36 -4.23 -0.47 -8.15
N ALA A 37 -3.96 -1.69 -8.64
CA ALA A 37 -3.36 -1.87 -9.97
C ALA A 37 -4.23 -1.26 -11.10
N ASP A 38 -5.55 -1.25 -10.92
CA ASP A 38 -6.50 -0.69 -11.90
C ASP A 38 -6.64 0.84 -11.79
N LEU A 39 -5.99 1.48 -10.82
CA LEU A 39 -6.04 2.93 -10.64
C LEU A 39 -5.27 3.67 -11.75
N GLY A 40 -4.29 3.00 -12.39
CA GLY A 40 -3.48 3.59 -13.45
C GLY A 40 -2.54 4.70 -12.98
N GLU A 41 -2.23 4.76 -11.68
CA GLU A 41 -1.42 5.81 -11.06
C GLU A 41 -0.10 5.24 -10.53
N ARG A 42 0.98 6.00 -10.67
CA ARG A 42 2.29 5.64 -10.09
C ARG A 42 2.27 5.87 -8.59
N ILE A 43 2.57 4.87 -7.78
CA ILE A 43 2.51 5.00 -6.32
C ILE A 43 3.87 5.46 -5.77
N ARG A 44 3.90 6.64 -5.13
CA ARG A 44 5.11 7.30 -4.61
C ARG A 44 5.41 6.93 -3.17
N ASP A 45 4.46 7.14 -2.28
CA ASP A 45 4.63 6.99 -0.84
C ASP A 45 3.36 6.38 -0.24
N VAL A 46 3.53 5.66 0.86
CA VAL A 46 2.45 5.07 1.64
C VAL A 46 2.79 5.18 3.13
N LYS A 47 1.85 5.74 3.91
CA LYS A 47 2.00 5.88 5.35
C LYS A 47 0.72 5.52 6.08
N GLN A 48 0.87 4.96 7.28
CA GLN A 48 -0.25 4.80 8.19
C GLN A 48 -0.47 6.11 8.96
N GLY A 49 -1.70 6.63 8.93
CA GLY A 49 -2.11 7.76 9.73
C GLY A 49 -2.35 7.37 11.20
N PRO A 50 -2.51 8.35 12.11
CA PRO A 50 -2.84 8.10 13.52
C PRO A 50 -4.23 7.46 13.70
N ASP A 51 -5.10 7.54 12.69
CA ASP A 51 -6.39 6.87 12.61
C ASP A 51 -6.29 5.38 12.22
N GLY A 52 -5.08 4.88 11.96
CA GLY A 52 -4.82 3.52 11.55
C GLY A 52 -5.06 3.23 10.06
N LEU A 53 -5.50 4.21 9.27
CA LEU A 53 -5.73 4.06 7.83
C LEU A 53 -4.45 4.30 7.03
N LEU A 54 -4.42 3.83 5.79
CA LEU A 54 -3.30 4.09 4.88
C LEU A 54 -3.57 5.32 4.02
N TYR A 55 -2.54 6.16 3.88
CA TYR A 55 -2.52 7.34 3.04
C TYR A 55 -1.46 7.15 1.98
N VAL A 56 -1.86 7.32 0.72
CA VAL A 56 -1.04 7.01 -0.46
C VAL A 56 -0.91 8.24 -1.33
N LEU A 57 0.31 8.55 -1.77
CA LEU A 57 0.60 9.61 -2.73
C LEU A 57 0.86 9.05 -4.12
N THR A 58 0.32 9.71 -5.15
CA THR A 58 0.62 9.38 -6.55
C THR A 58 1.66 10.32 -7.17
N ASP A 59 2.50 9.78 -8.07
CA ASP A 59 3.62 10.44 -8.72
C ASP A 59 3.24 10.92 -10.13
N ASN A 60 2.41 11.96 -10.23
CA ASN A 60 1.96 12.56 -11.49
C ASN A 60 1.86 14.08 -11.36
N SER A 61 1.79 14.80 -12.49
CA SER A 61 1.65 16.27 -12.50
C SER A 61 0.41 16.76 -11.75
N ASN A 62 -0.68 16.00 -11.83
CA ASN A 62 -1.88 16.16 -11.01
C ASN A 62 -1.96 15.05 -9.95
N GLY A 63 -0.95 14.97 -9.09
CA GLY A 63 -0.83 13.97 -8.05
C GLY A 63 -1.99 13.99 -7.05
N LYS A 64 -2.29 12.83 -6.47
CA LYS A 64 -3.42 12.63 -5.56
C LYS A 64 -2.94 12.17 -4.19
N LEU A 65 -3.63 12.63 -3.15
CA LEU A 65 -3.60 12.01 -1.83
C LEU A 65 -4.84 11.12 -1.69
N ILE A 66 -4.61 9.82 -1.51
CA ILE A 66 -5.65 8.80 -1.45
C ILE A 66 -5.66 8.21 -0.04
N ARG A 67 -6.82 8.24 0.62
CA ARG A 67 -7.04 7.54 1.89
C ARG A 67 -7.67 6.18 1.61
N LEU A 68 -7.00 5.11 2.03
CA LEU A 68 -7.44 3.74 1.84
C LEU A 68 -8.06 3.17 3.10
N LEU A 69 -9.26 2.63 2.94
CA LEU A 69 -9.94 1.84 3.96
C LEU A 69 -9.67 0.35 3.69
N PRO A 70 -9.40 -0.45 4.74
CA PRO A 70 -9.35 -1.90 4.57
C PRO A 70 -10.70 -2.42 4.06
N GLY A 71 -10.65 -3.25 3.02
CA GLY A 71 -11.81 -4.02 2.59
C GLY A 71 -12.32 -4.94 3.70
N ARG A 72 -13.60 -5.29 3.65
CA ARG A 72 -14.16 -6.36 4.49
C ARG A 72 -13.49 -7.70 4.20
#